data_AF-A0A9E5PKH9-F1
#
_entry.id   AF-A0A9E5PKH9-F1
#
_cell.length_a   1.000
_cell.length_b   1.000
_cell.length_c   1.000
_cell.angle_alpha   90.00
_cell.angle_beta   90.00
_cell.angle_gamma   90.00
#
_symmetry.space_group_name_H-M   'P 1'
#
loop_
_entity.id
_entity.type
_entity.pdbx_description
1 polymer ?
#
loop_
_entity_poly.entity_id
_entity_poly.type
_entity_poly.pdbx_seq_one_letter_code
_entity_poly.pdbx_strand_id
1 'polypeptide(L)'
;MRQLTTRGLWTSVLALSVLLVACSKATRVDRIEPDQTVDISGDWNDTDSRLVADEMIRDATAAPWARRFMEANAGKRPAVVVGRVTNKSSEHINVNTFVRDMVAAFIRTETARIVSSGDEREQLRFERYDQQDFASAETRARLRNELGADFMLLGEINTIFDREGGREVKYYQV
;
A
#
# COMPACT_ATOMS: atom_id res chain seq x y z
N MET A 1 -74.70 -21.75 -6.63
CA MET A 1 -73.88 -20.59 -7.06
C MET A 1 -73.02 -20.15 -5.88
N ARG A 2 -71.73 -20.53 -5.85
CA ARG A 2 -70.79 -20.16 -4.78
C ARG A 2 -70.15 -18.82 -5.14
N GLN A 3 -70.34 -17.81 -4.31
CA GLN A 3 -69.65 -16.52 -4.42
C GLN A 3 -68.20 -16.71 -3.97
N LEU A 4 -67.37 -17.24 -4.86
CA LEU A 4 -65.92 -17.28 -4.67
C LEU A 4 -65.36 -15.88 -4.99
N THR A 5 -64.81 -15.27 -3.95
CA THR A 5 -63.49 -14.63 -3.99
C THR A 5 -63.33 -13.36 -4.84
N THR A 6 -64.09 -12.30 -4.57
CA THR A 6 -63.59 -10.95 -4.90
C THR A 6 -62.56 -10.52 -3.86
N ARG A 7 -62.86 -10.60 -2.55
CA ARG A 7 -61.94 -10.25 -1.46
C ARG A 7 -60.60 -11.01 -1.49
N GLY A 8 -60.61 -12.29 -1.88
CA GLY A 8 -59.39 -13.11 -2.03
C GLY A 8 -58.52 -12.70 -3.23
N LEU A 9 -59.13 -12.15 -4.29
CA LEU A 9 -58.40 -11.66 -5.46
C LEU A 9 -57.60 -10.39 -5.13
N TRP A 10 -58.20 -9.48 -4.35
CA TRP A 10 -57.54 -8.25 -3.91
C TRP A 10 -56.39 -8.51 -2.93
N THR A 11 -56.52 -9.48 -2.01
CA THR A 11 -55.43 -9.87 -1.11
C THR A 11 -54.27 -10.55 -1.85
N SER A 12 -54.55 -11.32 -2.90
CA SER A 12 -53.52 -11.97 -3.72
C SER A 12 -52.76 -10.98 -4.60
N VAL A 13 -53.44 -9.95 -5.14
CA VAL A 13 -52.80 -8.87 -5.91
C VAL A 13 -51.93 -7.99 -5.02
N LEU A 14 -52.35 -7.72 -3.78
CA LEU A 14 -51.56 -6.97 -2.80
C LEU A 14 -50.33 -7.76 -2.32
N ALA A 15 -50.46 -9.07 -2.13
CA ALA A 15 -49.33 -9.93 -1.76
C ALA A 15 -48.30 -10.07 -2.90
N LEU A 16 -48.76 -10.14 -4.15
CA LEU A 16 -47.88 -10.24 -5.33
C LEU A 16 -47.12 -8.94 -5.61
N SER A 17 -47.71 -7.78 -5.30
CA SER A 17 -47.04 -6.48 -5.43
C SER A 17 -45.97 -6.24 -4.37
N VAL A 18 -46.14 -6.75 -3.15
CA VAL A 18 -45.10 -6.70 -2.10
C VAL A 18 -43.90 -7.60 -2.44
N LEU A 19 -44.13 -8.75 -3.07
CA LEU A 19 -43.06 -9.65 -3.52
C LEU A 19 -42.20 -9.08 -4.66
N LEU A 20 -42.78 -8.22 -5.52
CA LEU A 20 -42.04 -7.58 -6.62
C LEU A 20 -41.12 -6.44 -6.16
N VAL A 21 -41.40 -5.81 -5.00
CA VAL A 21 -40.54 -4.76 -4.42
C VAL A 21 -39.39 -5.34 -3.59
N ALA A 22 -39.50 -6.60 -3.15
CA ALA A 22 -38.46 -7.26 -2.37
C ALA A 22 -37.24 -7.72 -3.21
N CYS A 23 -37.40 -7.86 -4.53
CA CYS A 23 -36.33 -8.32 -5.44
C CYS A 23 -35.52 -7.19 -6.10
N SER A 24 -35.74 -5.92 -5.78
CA SER A 24 -35.06 -4.78 -6.39
C SER A 24 -33.92 -4.19 -5.55
N LYS A 25 -33.29 -5.00 -4.68
CA LYS A 25 -31.96 -4.68 -4.13
C LYS A 25 -30.90 -4.87 -5.22
N ALA A 26 -30.92 -3.99 -6.21
CA ALA A 26 -29.79 -3.78 -7.08
C ALA A 26 -28.61 -3.34 -6.20
N THR A 27 -27.53 -4.11 -6.19
CA THR A 27 -26.25 -3.66 -5.66
C THR A 27 -25.85 -2.41 -6.44
N ARG A 28 -26.04 -1.24 -5.83
CA ARG A 28 -25.64 0.03 -6.40
C ARG A 28 -24.12 0.06 -6.38
N VAL A 29 -23.52 -0.21 -7.54
CA VAL A 29 -22.10 0.02 -7.78
C VAL A 29 -21.96 1.50 -8.14
N ASP A 30 -21.78 2.34 -7.13
CA ASP A 30 -21.41 3.73 -7.36
C ASP A 30 -19.96 3.75 -7.87
N ARG A 31 -19.77 4.27 -9.09
CA ARG A 31 -18.45 4.55 -9.63
C ARG A 31 -17.99 5.85 -9.00
N ILE A 32 -17.14 5.72 -8.01
CA ILE A 32 -16.49 6.83 -7.32
C ILE A 32 -15.43 7.37 -8.28
N GLU A 33 -15.34 8.70 -8.40
CA GLU A 33 -14.24 9.33 -9.15
C GLU A 33 -12.90 8.94 -8.52
N PRO A 34 -11.80 8.76 -9.30
CA PRO A 34 -10.54 8.19 -8.81
C PRO A 34 -9.83 8.97 -7.69
N ASP A 35 -10.34 10.14 -7.34
CA ASP A 35 -9.81 11.10 -6.38
C ASP A 35 -10.59 11.15 -5.05
N GLN A 36 -11.74 10.47 -4.93
CA GLN A 36 -12.43 10.33 -3.66
C GLN A 36 -11.95 9.08 -2.90
N THR A 37 -11.13 9.34 -1.88
CA THR A 37 -10.71 8.34 -0.90
C THR A 37 -11.86 8.10 0.07
N VAL A 38 -12.64 7.06 -0.17
CA VAL A 38 -13.73 6.68 0.72
C VAL A 38 -13.14 5.85 1.85
N ASP A 39 -12.96 6.47 3.02
CA ASP A 39 -12.66 5.76 4.25
C ASP A 39 -13.98 5.20 4.82
N ILE A 40 -14.28 3.95 4.47
CA ILE A 40 -15.54 3.29 4.83
C ILE A 40 -15.46 2.64 6.23
N SER A 41 -14.25 2.29 6.72
CA SER A 41 -14.09 1.48 7.94
C SER A 41 -13.23 2.12 9.04
N GLY A 42 -12.44 3.16 8.75
CA GLY A 42 -11.46 3.71 9.69
C GLY A 42 -10.26 2.79 9.92
N ASP A 43 -10.04 1.82 9.02
CA ASP A 43 -8.88 0.94 9.00
C ASP A 43 -7.82 1.45 8.02
N TRP A 44 -6.57 1.06 8.25
CA TRP A 44 -5.46 1.43 7.39
C TRP A 44 -5.69 1.00 5.93
N ASN A 45 -5.70 1.96 5.01
CA ASN A 45 -5.90 1.73 3.58
C ASN A 45 -4.69 2.18 2.72
N ASP A 46 -4.79 1.95 1.40
CA ASP A 46 -3.73 2.28 0.44
C ASP A 46 -3.43 3.78 0.36
N THR A 47 -4.41 4.64 0.63
CA THR A 47 -4.20 6.10 0.64
C THR A 47 -3.39 6.50 1.87
N ASP A 48 -3.76 6.00 3.04
CA ASP A 48 -3.05 6.28 4.29
C ASP A 48 -1.61 5.78 4.20
N SER A 49 -1.41 4.57 3.66
CA SER A 49 -0.10 4.00 3.33
C SER A 49 0.77 4.98 2.54
N ARG A 50 0.24 5.49 1.43
CA ARG A 50 0.97 6.40 0.55
C ARG A 50 1.27 7.74 1.21
N LEU A 51 0.30 8.33 1.91
CA LEU A 51 0.45 9.64 2.57
C LEU A 51 1.47 9.57 3.69
N VAL A 52 1.38 8.54 4.54
CA VAL A 52 2.32 8.32 5.63
C VAL A 52 3.73 8.05 5.09
N ALA A 53 3.86 7.21 4.07
CA ALA A 53 5.16 6.97 3.43
C ALA A 53 5.75 8.25 2.85
N ASP A 54 4.96 9.08 2.15
CA ASP A 54 5.42 10.34 1.60
C ASP A 54 5.94 11.29 2.68
N GLU A 55 5.19 11.46 3.77
CA GLU A 55 5.58 12.35 4.86
C GLU A 55 6.84 11.86 5.58
N MET A 56 6.88 10.57 5.94
CA MET A 56 8.06 9.97 6.59
C MET A 56 9.31 10.13 5.74
N ILE A 57 9.23 9.89 4.43
CA ILE A 57 10.39 9.99 3.55
C ILE A 57 10.79 11.44 3.32
N ARG A 58 9.83 12.36 3.22
CA ARG A 58 10.13 13.80 3.14
C ARG A 58 10.88 14.28 4.38
N ASP A 59 10.41 13.92 5.58
CA ASP A 59 11.09 14.27 6.82
C ASP A 59 12.47 13.61 6.92
N ALA A 60 12.56 12.31 6.62
CA ALA A 60 13.82 11.58 6.62
C ALA A 60 14.84 12.19 5.65
N THR A 61 14.42 12.62 4.46
CA THR A 61 15.32 13.20 3.45
C THR A 61 15.64 14.68 3.69
N ALA A 62 14.81 15.40 4.45
CA ALA A 62 15.10 16.75 4.90
C ALA A 62 16.25 16.80 5.93
N ALA A 63 16.43 15.72 6.71
CA ALA A 63 17.54 15.61 7.64
C ALA A 63 18.92 15.63 6.92
N PRO A 64 19.97 16.20 7.53
CA PRO A 64 21.23 16.50 6.84
C PRO A 64 22.11 15.27 6.56
N TRP A 65 21.69 14.04 6.88
CA TRP A 65 22.52 12.85 6.77
C TRP A 65 22.95 12.58 5.32
N ALA A 66 22.04 12.74 4.35
CA ALA A 66 22.35 12.49 2.95
C ALA A 66 23.33 13.53 2.41
N ARG A 67 23.13 14.81 2.79
CA ARG A 67 24.03 15.90 2.47
C ARG A 67 25.42 15.68 3.07
N ARG A 68 25.50 15.35 4.37
CA ARG A 68 26.77 15.05 5.06
C ARG A 68 27.49 13.86 4.41
N PHE A 69 26.75 12.83 4.01
CA PHE A 69 27.32 11.69 3.30
C PHE A 69 27.92 12.11 1.96
N MET A 70 27.19 12.91 1.17
CA MET A 70 27.69 13.41 -0.12
C MET A 70 28.92 14.30 0.06
N GLU A 71 28.93 15.20 1.03
CA GLU A 71 30.09 16.04 1.39
C GLU A 71 31.32 15.18 1.72
N ALA A 72 31.14 14.08 2.47
CA ALA A 72 32.21 13.16 2.83
C ALA A 72 32.64 12.19 1.71
N ASN A 73 31.82 11.99 0.67
CA ASN A 73 32.03 10.97 -0.37
C ASN A 73 32.08 11.56 -1.78
N ALA A 74 32.70 12.73 -1.93
CA ALA A 74 32.92 13.39 -3.23
C ALA A 74 31.64 13.57 -4.07
N GLY A 75 30.52 13.89 -3.41
CA GLY A 75 29.22 14.10 -4.06
C GLY A 75 28.46 12.83 -4.42
N LYS A 76 28.97 11.64 -4.06
CA LYS A 76 28.28 10.37 -4.32
C LYS A 76 26.99 10.29 -3.50
N ARG A 77 25.84 10.15 -4.17
CA ARG A 77 24.54 9.92 -3.51
C ARG A 77 24.58 8.62 -2.70
N PRO A 78 24.11 8.63 -1.45
CA PRO A 78 24.05 7.43 -0.62
C PRO A 78 23.16 6.37 -1.25
N ALA A 79 23.56 5.10 -1.16
CA ALA A 79 22.74 3.95 -1.50
C ALA A 79 21.94 3.53 -0.26
N VAL A 80 20.62 3.46 -0.36
CA VAL A 80 19.72 3.10 0.74
C VAL A 80 18.93 1.86 0.36
N VAL A 81 18.90 0.87 1.24
CA VAL A 81 18.00 -0.28 1.11
C VAL A 81 16.83 -0.12 2.06
N VAL A 82 15.61 -0.35 1.58
CA VAL A 82 14.46 -0.51 2.48
C VAL A 82 14.50 -1.96 2.97
N GLY A 83 14.74 -2.10 4.27
CA GLY A 83 14.78 -3.39 4.96
C GLY A 83 13.39 -3.88 5.32
N ARG A 84 13.33 -4.85 6.22
CA ARG A 84 12.07 -5.42 6.69
C ARG A 84 11.27 -4.35 7.43
N VAL A 85 10.01 -4.18 7.03
CA VAL A 85 9.01 -3.50 7.85
C VAL A 85 8.22 -4.56 8.62
N THR A 86 7.98 -4.33 9.91
CA THR A 86 7.26 -5.28 10.78
C THR A 86 5.89 -4.73 11.15
N ASN A 87 4.84 -5.49 10.90
CA ASN A 87 3.51 -5.15 11.39
C ASN A 87 3.34 -5.66 12.83
N LYS A 88 3.27 -4.73 13.78
CA LYS A 88 2.92 -4.93 15.19
C LYS A 88 1.55 -4.33 15.53
N SER A 89 0.82 -3.89 14.51
CA SER A 89 -0.53 -3.35 14.64
C SER A 89 -1.50 -4.47 15.03
N SER A 90 -2.70 -4.09 15.50
CA SER A 90 -3.77 -5.05 15.76
C SER A 90 -4.45 -5.59 14.49
N GLU A 91 -4.06 -5.07 13.33
CA GLU A 91 -4.69 -5.33 12.04
C GLU A 91 -3.77 -6.06 11.08
N HIS A 92 -4.38 -6.72 10.09
CA HIS A 92 -3.64 -7.29 8.99
C HIS A 92 -3.35 -6.23 7.92
N ILE A 93 -2.24 -5.51 8.07
CA ILE A 93 -1.76 -4.53 7.11
C ILE A 93 -0.86 -5.20 6.07
N ASN A 94 -1.08 -4.89 4.79
CA ASN A 94 -0.20 -5.32 3.72
C ASN A 94 1.10 -4.50 3.74
N VAL A 95 2.08 -5.01 4.46
CA VAL A 95 3.39 -4.36 4.62
C VAL A 95 4.12 -4.18 3.28
N ASN A 96 3.90 -5.07 2.31
CA ASN A 96 4.56 -4.96 1.00
C ASN A 96 4.05 -3.74 0.23
N THR A 97 2.78 -3.38 0.35
CA THR A 97 2.24 -2.13 -0.21
C THR A 97 2.94 -0.92 0.40
N PHE A 98 3.05 -0.90 1.73
CA PHE A 98 3.71 0.20 2.43
C PHE A 98 5.20 0.34 2.07
N VAL A 99 5.93 -0.77 1.99
CA VAL A 99 7.33 -0.78 1.53
C VAL A 99 7.45 -0.22 0.11
N ARG A 100 6.55 -0.60 -0.80
CA ARG A 100 6.53 -0.07 -2.18
C ARG A 100 6.25 1.42 -2.20
N ASP A 101 5.34 1.91 -1.35
CA ASP A 101 5.03 3.34 -1.25
C ASP A 101 6.23 4.13 -0.71
N MET A 102 6.94 3.61 0.30
CA MET A 102 8.19 4.19 0.81
C MET A 102 9.28 4.26 -0.26
N VAL A 103 9.46 3.18 -1.04
CA VAL A 103 10.42 3.16 -2.16
C VAL A 103 10.04 4.21 -3.20
N ALA A 104 8.76 4.29 -3.57
CA ALA A 104 8.28 5.27 -4.53
C ALA A 104 8.48 6.72 -4.02
N ALA A 105 8.21 6.97 -2.74
CA ALA A 105 8.46 8.25 -2.09
C ALA A 105 9.94 8.62 -2.12
N PHE A 106 10.84 7.69 -1.80
CA PHE A 106 12.28 7.93 -1.86
C PHE A 106 12.77 8.29 -3.26
N ILE A 107 12.30 7.56 -4.28
CA ILE A 107 12.65 7.84 -5.66
C ILE A 107 12.25 9.27 -6.05
N ARG A 108 11.06 9.73 -5.62
CA ARG A 108 10.59 11.11 -5.88
C ARG A 108 11.48 12.19 -5.27
N THR A 109 12.11 11.93 -4.13
CA THR A 109 12.98 12.92 -3.47
C THR A 109 14.34 13.10 -4.15
N GLU A 110 14.74 12.15 -5.01
CA GLU A 110 16.05 12.08 -5.67
C GLU A 110 17.29 12.17 -4.74
N THR A 111 17.10 12.09 -3.43
CA THR A 111 18.13 12.37 -2.42
C THR A 111 19.10 11.19 -2.23
N ALA A 112 18.62 9.97 -2.50
CA ALA A 112 19.37 8.74 -2.37
C ALA A 112 19.11 7.78 -3.54
N ARG A 113 20.02 6.83 -3.74
CA ARG A 113 19.83 5.71 -4.68
C ARG A 113 19.20 4.56 -3.92
N ILE A 114 17.99 4.15 -4.28
CA ILE A 114 17.39 2.97 -3.68
C ILE A 114 18.02 1.71 -4.29
N VAL A 115 18.44 0.79 -3.43
CA VAL A 115 18.89 -0.54 -3.84
C VAL A 115 17.86 -1.58 -3.43
N SER A 116 17.72 -2.59 -4.29
CA SER A 116 16.80 -3.71 -4.13
C SER A 116 16.99 -4.44 -2.80
N SER A 117 15.88 -4.92 -2.22
CA SER A 117 15.90 -5.76 -1.02
C SER A 117 16.44 -7.17 -1.37
N GLY A 118 16.48 -8.08 -0.38
CA GLY A 118 17.03 -9.42 -0.56
C GLY A 118 16.37 -10.19 -1.72
N ASP A 119 15.05 -10.19 -1.75
CA ASP A 119 14.25 -11.01 -2.67
C ASP A 119 14.34 -10.49 -4.11
N GLU A 120 14.28 -9.17 -4.33
CA GLU A 120 14.42 -8.62 -5.69
C GLU A 120 15.86 -8.74 -6.21
N ARG A 121 16.87 -8.78 -5.33
CA ARG A 121 18.26 -9.05 -5.76
C ARG A 121 18.41 -10.45 -6.33
N GLU A 122 17.67 -11.43 -5.83
CA GLU A 122 17.71 -12.79 -6.39
C GLU A 122 17.17 -12.82 -7.83
N GLN A 123 16.04 -12.15 -8.07
CA GLN A 123 15.48 -12.01 -9.42
C GLN A 123 16.44 -11.26 -10.36
N LEU A 124 17.06 -10.18 -9.88
CA LEU A 124 18.07 -9.45 -10.65
C LEU A 124 19.31 -10.30 -10.94
N ARG A 125 19.74 -11.17 -10.02
CA ARG A 125 20.86 -12.09 -10.27
C ARG A 125 20.49 -13.10 -11.34
N PHE A 126 19.30 -13.68 -11.29
CA PHE A 126 18.80 -14.60 -12.31
C PHE A 126 18.79 -13.93 -13.69
N GLU A 127 18.23 -12.73 -13.81
CA GLU A 127 18.24 -11.92 -15.03
C GLU A 127 19.67 -11.64 -15.52
N ARG A 128 20.59 -11.28 -14.61
CA ARG A 128 22.00 -11.06 -14.97
C ARG A 128 22.69 -12.33 -15.44
N TYR A 129 22.33 -13.49 -14.91
CA TYR A 129 22.82 -14.78 -15.38
C TYR A 129 22.30 -15.08 -16.79
N ASP A 130 21.02 -14.84 -17.06
CA ASP A 130 20.41 -15.02 -18.38
C ASP A 130 21.06 -14.11 -19.45
N GLN A 131 21.29 -12.84 -19.09
CA GLN A 131 22.06 -11.91 -19.93
C GLN A 131 23.47 -12.43 -20.27
N GLN A 132 24.03 -13.37 -19.49
CA GLN A 132 25.34 -13.91 -19.82
C GLN A 132 25.34 -14.73 -21.12
N ASP A 133 24.19 -15.29 -21.49
CA ASP A 133 24.03 -16.13 -22.67
C ASP A 133 23.37 -15.35 -23.82
N PHE A 134 22.46 -14.42 -23.51
CA PHE A 134 21.61 -13.76 -24.51
C PHE A 134 21.97 -12.30 -24.80
N ALA A 135 22.67 -11.60 -23.90
CA ALA A 135 23.03 -10.19 -24.11
C ALA A 135 24.43 -10.04 -24.73
N SER A 136 24.60 -9.00 -25.53
CA SER A 136 25.90 -8.64 -26.11
C SER A 136 26.94 -8.32 -25.02
N ALA A 137 28.23 -8.48 -25.34
CA ALA A 137 29.31 -8.18 -24.40
C ALA A 137 29.32 -6.72 -23.93
N GLU A 138 28.87 -5.79 -24.77
CA GLU A 138 28.84 -4.35 -24.47
C GLU A 138 27.70 -3.98 -23.50
N THR A 139 26.58 -4.69 -23.55
CA THR A 139 25.37 -4.34 -22.80
C THR A 139 25.13 -5.21 -21.57
N ARG A 140 25.76 -6.39 -21.48
CA ARG A 140 25.55 -7.31 -20.35
C ARG A 140 26.00 -6.68 -19.03
N ALA A 141 25.21 -6.86 -17.99
CA ALA A 141 25.63 -6.51 -16.64
C ALA A 141 26.73 -7.47 -16.13
N ARG A 142 27.71 -6.94 -15.40
CA ARG A 142 28.74 -7.77 -14.76
C ARG A 142 28.17 -8.50 -13.54
N LEU A 143 28.47 -9.79 -13.44
CA LEU A 143 28.18 -10.57 -12.24
C LEU A 143 28.96 -10.02 -11.03
N ARG A 144 28.38 -10.15 -9.84
CA ARG A 144 28.97 -9.72 -8.55
C ARG A 144 29.32 -8.22 -8.47
N ASN A 145 28.76 -7.40 -9.36
CA ASN A 145 28.92 -5.94 -9.36
C ASN A 145 27.61 -5.25 -8.94
N GLU A 146 27.01 -5.73 -7.85
CA GLU A 146 25.82 -5.11 -7.26
C GLU A 146 26.21 -3.86 -6.46
N LEU A 147 25.35 -2.85 -6.50
CA LEU A 147 25.53 -1.67 -5.67
C LEU A 147 25.23 -2.04 -4.20
N GLY A 148 26.25 -1.95 -3.35
CA GLY A 148 26.08 -2.10 -1.90
C GLY A 148 25.26 -0.95 -1.31
N ALA A 149 24.49 -1.24 -0.26
CA ALA A 149 23.80 -0.24 0.53
C ALA A 149 24.76 0.43 1.51
N ASP A 150 24.73 1.77 1.58
CA ASP A 150 25.41 2.57 2.58
C ASP A 150 24.56 2.68 3.87
N PHE A 151 23.24 2.71 3.72
CA PHE A 151 22.27 2.76 4.82
C PHE A 151 21.13 1.75 4.62
N MET A 152 20.52 1.33 5.72
CA MET A 152 19.32 0.50 5.74
C MET A 152 18.21 1.22 6.50
N LEU A 153 17.04 1.34 5.87
CA LEU A 153 15.83 1.83 6.51
C LEU A 153 15.04 0.66 7.06
N LEU A 154 14.73 0.70 8.35
CA LEU A 154 13.88 -0.26 9.05
C LEU A 154 12.61 0.45 9.49
N GLY A 155 11.51 -0.28 9.60
CA GLY A 155 10.24 0.30 10.01
C GLY A 155 9.38 -0.69 10.79
N GLU A 156 8.50 -0.16 11.61
CA GLU A 156 7.50 -0.94 12.34
C GLU A 156 6.18 -0.19 12.35
N ILE A 157 5.07 -0.87 12.10
CA ILE A 157 3.73 -0.28 12.19
C ILE A 157 3.10 -0.79 13.48
N ASN A 158 2.69 0.12 14.36
CA ASN A 158 2.09 -0.18 15.66
C ASN A 158 0.70 0.45 15.76
N THR A 159 -0.16 -0.12 16.62
CA THR A 159 -1.46 0.48 16.97
C THR A 159 -1.50 0.84 18.44
N ILE A 160 -2.01 2.02 18.75
CA ILE A 160 -2.28 2.48 20.11
C ILE A 160 -3.79 2.71 20.23
N PHE A 161 -4.38 2.15 21.28
CA PHE A 161 -5.79 2.34 21.61
C PHE A 161 -5.92 3.29 22.79
N ASP A 162 -6.77 4.30 22.64
CA ASP A 162 -7.17 5.20 23.71
C ASP A 162 -8.67 5.04 23.96
N ARG A 163 -9.06 4.80 25.22
CA ARG A 163 -10.45 4.51 25.60
C ARG A 163 -10.87 5.38 26.78
N GLU A 164 -11.90 6.20 26.57
CA GLU A 164 -12.49 7.02 27.62
C GLU A 164 -14.01 7.13 27.46
N GLY A 165 -14.74 6.84 28.55
CA GLY A 165 -16.19 7.09 28.62
C GLY A 165 -17.03 6.38 27.55
N GLY A 166 -16.63 5.18 27.12
CA GLY A 166 -17.34 4.40 26.09
C GLY A 166 -16.99 4.79 24.65
N ARG A 167 -16.03 5.70 24.44
CA ARG A 167 -15.44 6.00 23.13
C ARG A 167 -14.04 5.40 23.05
N GLU A 168 -13.69 4.90 21.88
CA GLU A 168 -12.37 4.33 21.57
C GLU A 168 -11.80 5.04 20.35
N VAL A 169 -10.54 5.48 20.45
CA VAL A 169 -9.77 6.04 19.34
C VAL A 169 -8.58 5.13 19.07
N LYS A 170 -8.36 4.84 17.79
CA LYS A 170 -7.26 4.03 17.31
C LYS A 170 -6.24 4.93 16.62
N TYR A 171 -4.98 4.85 17.03
CA TYR A 171 -3.87 5.56 16.42
C TYR A 171 -2.87 4.59 15.82
N TYR A 172 -2.31 4.93 14.67
CA TYR A 172 -1.19 4.21 14.08
C TYR A 172 0.11 4.96 14.37
N GLN A 173 1.14 4.22 14.76
CA GLN A 173 2.49 4.74 14.95
C GLN A 173 3.44 3.99 14.02
N VAL A 174 4.24 4.75 13.29
CA VAL A 174 5.17 4.29 12.25
C VAL A 174 6.57 4.85 12.44
#